data_AF-A0A358M8P2-F1
#
_entry.id   AF-A0A358M8P2-F1
#
_cell.length_a   1.000
_cell.length_b   1.000
_cell.length_c   1.000
_cell.angle_alpha   90.00
_cell.angle_beta   90.00
_cell.angle_gamma   90.00
#
_symmetry.space_group_name_H-M   'P 1'
#
loop_
_entity.id
_entity.type
_entity.pdbx_description
1 polymer ?
#
loop_
_entity_poly.entity_id
_entity_poly.type
_entity_poly.pdbx_seq_one_letter_code
_entity_poly.pdbx_strand_id
1 'polypeptide(L)' 'MLRRIYKFYRQHFYAINGALIGLIIGFSFVKLGILQTLFIALCVIAGFLLGKQLQKDKMFLKNLLDKILPPGSYR' A
#
# COMPACT_ATOMS: atom_id res chain seq x y z
N MET A 1 -27.04 -17.51 3.60
CA MET A 1 -25.84 -17.72 4.45
C MET A 1 -24.77 -16.65 4.22
N LEU A 2 -24.32 -16.40 2.98
CA LEU A 2 -23.26 -15.42 2.67
C LEU A 2 -23.50 -13.98 3.20
N ARG A 3 -24.74 -13.47 3.15
CA ARG A 3 -25.03 -12.10 3.62
C ARG A 3 -24.75 -11.88 5.10
N ARG A 4 -24.86 -12.91 5.94
CA ARG A 4 -24.55 -12.83 7.38
C ARG A 4 -23.04 -12.71 7.60
N ILE A 5 -22.27 -13.52 6.88
CA ILE A 5 -20.80 -13.53 6.95
C ILE A 5 -20.26 -12.17 6.48
N TYR A 6 -20.80 -11.62 5.39
CA TYR A 6 -20.42 -10.30 4.90
C TYR A 6 -20.72 -9.18 5.90
N LYS A 7 -21.89 -9.22 6.56
CA LYS A 7 -22.28 -8.21 7.55
C LYS A 7 -21.35 -8.25 8.78
N PHE A 8 -21.01 -9.46 9.23
CA PHE A 8 -20.09 -9.68 10.35
C PHE A 8 -18.67 -9.19 10.02
N TYR A 9 -18.17 -9.51 8.82
CA TYR A 9 -16.86 -9.04 8.36
C TYR A 9 -16.81 -7.50 8.26
N ARG A 10 -17.87 -6.86 7.75
CA ARG A 10 -17.93 -5.40 7.65
C ARG A 10 -17.96 -4.70 9.01
N GLN A 11 -18.54 -5.35 10.02
CA GLN A 11 -18.62 -4.84 11.39
C GLN A 11 -17.27 -4.91 12.12
N HIS A 12 -16.41 -5.86 11.75
CA HIS A 12 -15.05 -6.04 12.31
C HIS A 12 -13.93 -5.82 11.29
N PHE A 13 -14.21 -5.07 10.22
CA PHE A 13 -13.31 -4.92 9.07
C PHE A 13 -11.91 -4.49 9.50
N TYR A 14 -11.81 -3.49 10.36
CA TYR A 14 -10.54 -2.96 10.83
C TYR A 14 -9.76 -3.96 11.69
N ALA A 15 -10.44 -4.72 12.54
CA ALA A 15 -9.81 -5.70 13.42
C ALA A 15 -9.26 -6.89 12.61
N ILE A 16 -10.03 -7.40 11.65
CA ILE A 16 -9.64 -8.56 10.84
C ILE A 16 -8.49 -8.19 9.90
N ASN A 17 -8.58 -7.05 9.22
CA ASN A 17 -7.49 -6.59 8.34
C ASN A 17 -6.25 -6.20 9.16
N GLY A 18 -6.42 -5.57 10.33
CA GLY A 18 -5.31 -5.24 11.23
C GLY A 18 -4.57 -6.48 11.71
N ALA A 19 -5.29 -7.53 12.12
CA ALA A 19 -4.69 -8.80 12.53
C ALA A 19 -3.96 -9.50 11.37
N LEU A 20 -4.55 -9.48 10.16
CA LEU A 20 -3.93 -10.07 8.97
C LEU A 20 -2.64 -9.34 8.59
N ILE A 21 -2.65 -8.01 8.59
CA ILE A 21 -1.48 -7.18 8.30
C ILE A 21 -0.41 -7.39 9.37
N GLY A 22 -0.79 -7.39 10.66
CA GLY A 22 0.12 -7.62 11.77
C GLY A 22 0.79 -9.00 11.69
N LEU A 23 0.05 -10.03 11.26
CA LEU A 23 0.59 -11.37 11.07
C LEU A 23 1.63 -11.41 9.94
N ILE A 24 1.37 -10.74 8.81
CA ILE A 24 2.32 -10.66 7.68
C ILE A 24 3.59 -9.91 8.09
N ILE A 25 3.45 -8.80 8.82
CA ILE A 25 4.59 -8.01 9.31
C ILE A 25 5.38 -8.84 10.32
N GLY A 26 4.73 -9.41 11.33
CA GLY A 26 5.38 -10.25 12.34
C GLY A 26 6.09 -11.47 11.73
N PHE A 27 5.48 -12.12 10.75
CA PHE A 27 6.10 -13.22 10.02
C PHE A 27 7.35 -12.76 9.25
N SER A 28 7.29 -11.56 8.65
CA SER A 28 8.46 -10.95 8.00
C SER A 28 9.58 -10.67 9.01
N PHE A 29 9.25 -10.22 10.22
CA PHE A 29 10.22 -10.00 11.30
C PHE A 29 10.95 -11.29 11.71
N VAL A 30 10.22 -12.42 11.76
CA VAL A 30 10.81 -13.73 12.08
C VAL A 30 11.72 -14.24 10.96
N LYS A 31 11.33 -14.04 9.70
CA LYS A 31 12.09 -14.51 8.52
C LYS A 31 13.32 -13.66 8.18
N LEU A 32 13.18 -12.33 8.19
CA LEU A 32 14.20 -11.37 7.76
C LEU A 32 15.02 -10.82 8.95
N GLY A 33 14.46 -10.87 10.16
CA GLY A 33 15.05 -10.26 11.35
C GLY A 33 14.59 -8.81 11.55
N ILE A 34 14.62 -8.36 12.82
CA ILE A 34 14.09 -7.07 13.29
C ILE A 34 14.70 -5.85 12.56
N LEU A 35 16.01 -5.88 12.29
CA LEU A 35 16.71 -4.76 11.65
C LEU A 35 16.33 -4.61 10.18
N GLN A 36 16.15 -5.72 9.47
CA GLN A 36 15.79 -5.70 8.04
C GLN A 36 14.37 -5.19 7.82
N THR A 37 13.41 -5.64 8.64
CA THR A 37 12.03 -5.16 8.56
C THR A 37 11.91 -3.69 8.93
N LEU A 38 12.67 -3.21 9.92
CA LEU A 38 12.70 -1.78 10.27
C LEU A 38 13.26 -0.94 9.11
N PHE A 39 14.33 -1.39 8.46
CA PHE A 39 14.90 -0.70 7.30
C PHE A 39 13.90 -0.63 6.14
N ILE A 40 13.25 -1.75 5.81
CA ILE A 40 12.21 -1.79 4.77
C ILE A 40 11.05 -0.87 5.13
N ALA A 41 10.58 -0.88 6.38
CA ALA A 41 9.52 0.00 6.84
C ALA A 41 9.90 1.48 6.69
N LEU A 42 11.13 1.84 7.05
CA LEU A 42 11.65 3.20 6.87
C LEU A 42 11.69 3.60 5.38
N CYS A 43 12.18 2.71 4.51
CA CYS A 43 12.21 2.94 3.06
C CYS A 43 10.80 3.10 2.48
N VAL A 44 9.82 2.32 2.93
CA VAL A 44 8.41 2.44 2.51
C VAL A 44 7.82 3.78 2.94
N ILE A 45 8.06 4.19 4.19
CA ILE A 45 7.59 5.50 4.70
C ILE A 45 8.25 6.63 3.91
N ALA A 46 9.57 6.57 3.72
CA ALA A 46 10.31 7.57 2.93
C ALA A 46 9.79 7.62 1.49
N GLY A 47 9.63 6.48 0.83
CA GLY A 47 9.08 6.38 -0.53
C GLY A 47 7.65 6.92 -0.62
N PHE A 48 6.81 6.68 0.38
CA PHE A 48 5.45 7.22 0.44
C PHE A 48 5.45 8.75 0.61
N LEU A 49 6.31 9.29 1.47
CA LEU A 49 6.43 10.75 1.65
C LEU A 49 6.94 11.42 0.38
N LEU A 50 7.99 10.87 -0.24
CA LEU A 50 8.53 11.34 -1.51
C LEU A 50 7.49 11.25 -2.63
N GLY A 51 6.80 10.11 -2.75
CA GLY A 51 5.72 9.89 -3.72
C GLY A 51 4.55 10.85 -3.51
N LYS A 52 4.18 11.15 -2.27
CA LYS A 52 3.14 12.12 -1.93
C LYS A 52 3.55 13.55 -2.28
N GLN A 53 4.83 13.91 -2.13
CA GLN A 53 5.33 15.20 -2.59
C GLN A 53 5.31 15.29 -4.12
N LEU A 54 5.74 14.25 -4.84
CA LEU A 54 5.63 14.18 -6.30
C LEU A 54 4.18 14.22 -6.78
N GLN A 55 3.25 13.63 -6.02
CA GLN A 55 1.82 13.64 -6.34
C GLN A 55 1.15 14.99 -6.10
N LYS A 56 1.70 15.88 -5.26
CA LYS A 56 1.22 17.26 -5.17
C LYS A 56 1.44 17.98 -6.51
N ASP A 57 2.57 17.72 -7.18
CA ASP A 57 2.84 18.18 -8.55
C ASP A 57 2.21 17.23 -9.58
N LYS A 58 0.87 17.08 -9.52
CA LYS A 58 0.11 16.23 -10.46
C LYS A 58 0.45 16.50 -11.93
N MET A 59 0.82 17.74 -12.27
CA MET A 59 1.22 18.14 -13.62
C MET A 59 2.54 17.48 -14.05
N PHE A 60 3.50 17.32 -13.13
CA PHE A 60 4.78 16.65 -13.41
C PHE A 60 4.61 15.13 -13.52
N LEU A 61 3.84 14.51 -12.62
CA LEU A 61 3.52 13.08 -12.73
C LEU A 61 2.73 12.77 -14.01
N LYS A 62 1.80 13.64 -14.41
CA LYS A 62 1.03 13.47 -15.64
C LYS A 62 1.94 13.59 -16.87
N ASN A 63 2.85 14.56 -16.89
CA ASN A 63 3.86 14.68 -17.96
C ASN A 63 4.85 13.50 -18.02
N LEU A 64 5.29 12.98 -16.87
CA LEU A 64 6.16 11.80 -16.84
C LEU A 64 5.42 10.54 -17.28
N LEU A 65 4.17 10.39 -16.85
CA LEU A 65 3.32 9.27 -17.24
C LEU A 65 2.97 9.33 -18.73
N ASP A 66 2.63 10.51 -19.27
CA ASP A 66 2.36 10.72 -20.70
C ASP A 66 3.63 10.51 -21.58
N LYS A 67 4.83 10.56 -20.99
CA LYS A 67 6.11 10.29 -21.68
C LYS A 67 6.54 8.83 -21.62
N ILE A 68 6.13 8.10 -20.58
CA ILE A 68 6.44 6.67 -20.36
C ILE A 68 5.33 5.76 -20.93
N LEU A 69 4.07 6.20 -20.88
CA LEU A 69 2.97 5.62 -21.64
C LEU A 69 2.75 6.48 -22.90
N PRO A 70 3.20 6.04 -24.10
CA PRO A 70 2.82 6.72 -25.33
C PRO A 70 1.29 6.77 -25.44
N PRO A 71 0.70 7.94 -25.79
CA PRO A 71 -0.73 8.14 -25.76
C PRO A 71 -1.40 7.25 -26.81
N GLY A 72 -2.20 6.30 -26.36
CA GLY A 72 -2.92 5.38 -27.23
C GLY A 72 -4.17 4.83 -26.56
N SER A 73 -5.31 5.42 -26.92
CA SER A 73 -6.67 4.92 -26.68
C SER A 73 -7.31 5.24 -25.32
N TYR A 74 -7.62 6.52 -25.12
CA TYR A 74 -8.88 6.91 -24.47
C TYR A 74 -9.71 7.72 -25.47
N ARG A 75 -10.54 7.01 -26.24
CA ARG A 75 -11.81 7.52 -26.76
C ARG A 75 -12.92 6.83 -26.00
#